data_AF-A0A2N9EC20-F1
#
_entry.id   AF-A0A2N9EC20-F1
#
_cell.length_a   1.000
_cell.length_b   1.000
_cell.length_c   1.000
_cell.angle_alpha   90.00
_cell.angle_beta   90.00
_cell.angle_gamma   90.00
#
_symmetry.space_group_name_H-M   'P 1'
#
loop_
_entity.id
_entity.type
_entity.pdbx_description
1 polymer ?
#
loop_
_entity_poly.entity_id
_entity_poly.type
_entity_poly.pdbx_seq_one_letter_code
_entity_poly.pdbx_strand_id
1 'polypeptide(L)'
;MAPRSRSAAPRAAKAKPSALSSELFGNPKLPFALALIFADAILVALVIAYVPYTKIDWDAYMSQVSGFVGGERDYSNLKGDTGPLVYPAGFLYIYTAIQYVTGGEVYPAQILFSLLYIINLGIVLFIYMKTDVGMDISGVISALAGAALVQILLGLPFIISHPVAYISRAFNLGRVFIHFWSVNFKFIPEPLFVSKEFAVCLLIAHLVLLAAFTHYRWCKHEGGLLKFLHSRLVSLKKSDNSSSSFKILTNEHIVTTMFVGNFIGIACARSLHYQFYSW
;
A
#
# COMPACT_ATOMS: atom_id res chain seq x y z
N MET A 1 20.30 36.05 65.76
CA MET A 1 19.88 34.83 65.04
C MET A 1 19.09 35.27 63.81
N ALA A 2 19.73 35.33 62.64
CA ALA A 2 19.06 35.77 61.41
C ALA A 2 18.19 34.64 60.83
N PRO A 3 16.98 34.90 60.31
CA PRO A 3 16.13 33.87 59.74
C PRO A 3 16.62 33.48 58.35
N ARG A 4 16.81 32.17 58.13
CA ARG A 4 17.17 31.57 56.83
C ARG A 4 16.05 31.78 55.82
N SER A 5 16.36 32.43 54.69
CA SER A 5 15.45 32.53 53.54
C SER A 5 15.24 31.14 52.92
N ARG A 6 13.97 30.74 52.76
CA ARG A 6 13.60 29.55 51.98
C ARG A 6 13.73 29.89 50.50
N SER A 7 14.75 29.32 49.85
CA SER A 7 14.87 29.26 48.39
C SER A 7 13.66 28.51 47.82
N ALA A 8 12.84 29.20 47.01
CA ALA A 8 11.77 28.56 46.26
C ALA A 8 12.39 27.75 45.11
N ALA A 9 12.05 26.46 45.05
CA ALA A 9 12.47 25.59 43.95
C ALA A 9 12.01 26.17 42.59
N PRO A 10 12.85 26.11 41.54
CA PRO A 10 12.48 26.62 40.23
C PRO A 10 11.27 25.85 39.69
N ARG A 11 10.21 26.59 39.38
CA ARG A 11 8.99 26.08 38.76
C ARG A 11 9.37 25.46 37.42
N ALA A 12 9.18 24.14 37.27
CA ALA A 12 9.46 23.44 36.02
C ALA A 12 8.74 24.15 34.86
N ALA A 13 9.52 24.74 33.95
CA ALA A 13 8.98 25.35 32.74
C ALA A 13 8.30 24.24 31.94
N LYS A 14 6.97 24.32 31.78
CA LYS A 14 6.24 23.42 30.88
C LYS A 14 6.86 23.58 29.49
N ALA A 15 7.48 22.51 28.99
CA ALA A 15 8.03 22.49 27.65
C ALA A 15 6.92 22.90 26.66
N LYS A 16 7.19 23.93 25.85
CA LYS A 16 6.26 24.31 24.78
C LYS A 16 6.10 23.08 23.87
N PRO A 17 4.85 22.67 23.55
CA PRO A 17 4.64 21.58 22.61
C PRO A 17 5.38 21.87 21.31
N SER A 18 6.03 20.87 20.73
CA SER A 18 6.66 21.01 19.41
C SER A 18 5.60 21.45 18.39
N ALA A 19 5.98 22.22 17.36
CA ALA A 19 5.05 22.71 16.33
C ALA A 19 4.18 21.59 15.73
N LEU A 20 4.78 20.39 15.58
CA LEU A 20 4.08 19.17 15.14
C LEU A 20 2.94 18.76 16.09
N SER A 21 3.18 18.79 17.39
CA SER A 21 2.20 18.41 18.39
C SER A 21 1.04 19.42 18.46
N SER A 22 1.33 20.72 18.40
CA SER A 22 0.27 21.74 18.40
C SER A 22 -0.62 21.67 17.17
N GLU A 23 -0.06 21.38 15.99
CA GLU A 23 -0.86 21.16 14.77
C GLU A 23 -1.73 19.91 14.85
N LEU A 24 -1.20 18.82 15.39
CA LEU A 24 -1.93 17.55 15.46
C LEU A 24 -3.11 17.65 16.45
N PHE A 25 -2.87 18.18 17.65
CA PHE A 25 -3.92 18.34 18.66
C PHE A 25 -4.96 19.40 18.30
N GLY A 26 -4.63 20.33 17.39
CA GLY A 26 -5.58 21.29 16.83
C GLY A 26 -6.44 20.75 15.69
N ASN A 27 -6.18 19.54 15.18
CA ASN A 27 -6.88 19.01 14.02
C ASN A 27 -8.27 18.44 14.41
N PRO A 28 -9.39 18.96 13.87
CA PRO A 28 -10.73 18.48 14.21
C PRO A 28 -11.00 17.03 13.78
N LYS A 29 -10.17 16.46 12.89
CA LYS A 29 -10.26 15.06 12.45
C LYS A 29 -9.58 14.08 13.41
N LEU A 30 -8.76 14.56 14.34
CA LEU A 30 -7.99 13.72 15.26
C LEU A 30 -8.88 12.83 16.15
N PRO A 31 -9.97 13.32 16.78
CA PRO A 31 -10.84 12.46 17.59
C PRO A 31 -11.45 11.31 16.80
N PHE A 32 -11.86 11.57 15.55
CA PHE A 32 -12.39 10.54 14.67
C PHE A 32 -11.33 9.49 14.32
N ALA A 33 -10.11 9.93 13.95
CA ALA A 33 -9.02 9.02 13.63
C ALA A 33 -8.65 8.11 14.83
N LEU A 34 -8.58 8.67 16.04
CA LEU A 34 -8.31 7.90 17.25
C LEU A 34 -9.45 6.93 17.59
N ALA A 35 -10.70 7.36 17.46
CA ALA A 35 -11.87 6.51 17.68
C ALA A 35 -11.89 5.33 16.69
N LEU A 36 -11.54 5.57 15.42
CA LEU A 36 -11.47 4.52 14.41
C LEU A 36 -10.36 3.51 14.70
N ILE A 37 -9.15 3.98 15.04
CA ILE A 37 -8.04 3.10 15.45
C ILE A 37 -8.44 2.22 16.64
N PHE A 38 -9.10 2.82 17.64
CA PHE A 38 -9.54 2.09 18.83
C PHE A 38 -10.63 1.07 18.51
N ALA A 39 -11.62 1.46 17.70
CA ALA A 39 -12.69 0.56 17.26
C ALA A 39 -12.13 -0.63 16.47
N ASP A 40 -11.21 -0.39 15.53
CA ASP A 40 -10.55 -1.43 14.75
C ASP A 40 -9.68 -2.33 15.63
N ALA A 41 -8.99 -1.78 16.62
CA ALA A 41 -8.21 -2.60 17.57
C ALA A 41 -9.10 -3.56 18.37
N ILE A 42 -10.27 -3.10 18.82
CA ILE A 42 -11.28 -3.97 19.46
C ILE A 42 -11.76 -5.02 18.47
N LEU A 43 -12.13 -4.62 17.25
CA LEU A 43 -12.66 -5.54 16.25
C LEU A 43 -11.64 -6.63 15.90
N VAL A 44 -10.37 -6.28 15.67
CA VAL A 44 -9.31 -7.24 15.38
C VAL A 44 -9.06 -8.17 16.57
N ALA A 45 -9.10 -7.67 17.80
CA ALA A 45 -9.01 -8.51 18.99
C ALA A 45 -10.18 -9.50 19.10
N LEU A 46 -11.41 -9.06 18.81
CA LEU A 46 -12.59 -9.93 18.77
C LEU A 46 -12.48 -10.97 17.66
N VAL A 47 -11.97 -10.60 16.48
CA VAL A 47 -11.74 -11.55 15.37
C VAL A 47 -10.75 -12.63 15.80
N ILE A 48 -9.62 -12.27 16.42
CA ILE A 48 -8.64 -13.24 16.89
C ILE A 48 -9.23 -14.15 17.98
N ALA A 49 -10.07 -13.61 18.87
CA ALA A 49 -10.65 -14.37 19.97
C ALA A 49 -11.78 -15.32 19.53
N TYR A 50 -12.58 -14.94 18.53
CA TYR A 50 -13.86 -15.61 18.23
C TYR A 50 -13.98 -16.18 16.82
N VAL A 51 -13.17 -15.76 15.85
CA VAL A 51 -13.22 -16.28 14.48
C VAL A 51 -12.24 -17.43 14.34
N PRO A 52 -12.70 -18.64 13.96
CA PRO A 52 -11.81 -19.77 13.75
C PRO A 52 -10.76 -19.47 12.68
N TYR A 53 -9.50 -19.79 12.98
CA TYR A 53 -8.43 -19.70 12.00
C TYR A 53 -8.71 -20.62 10.81
N THR A 54 -8.68 -20.05 9.60
CA THR A 54 -8.74 -20.81 8.36
C THR A 54 -7.33 -20.93 7.81
N LYS A 55 -6.84 -22.17 7.70
CA LYS A 55 -5.54 -22.45 7.09
C LYS A 55 -5.62 -22.18 5.58
N ILE A 56 -4.95 -21.14 5.14
CA ILE A 56 -4.76 -20.84 3.72
C ILE A 56 -3.26 -20.92 3.42
N ASP A 57 -2.51 -19.84 3.65
CA ASP A 57 -1.13 -19.76 3.15
C ASP A 57 -0.03 -19.82 4.23
N TRP A 58 -0.36 -19.75 5.52
CA TRP A 58 0.67 -19.67 6.58
C TRP A 58 1.68 -20.82 6.52
N ASP A 59 1.20 -22.06 6.45
CA ASP A 59 2.07 -23.24 6.43
C ASP A 59 2.88 -23.32 5.13
N ALA A 60 2.29 -22.86 4.01
CA ALA A 60 2.99 -22.73 2.75
C ALA A 60 4.16 -21.73 2.88
N TYR A 61 3.90 -20.59 3.50
CA TYR A 61 4.90 -19.56 3.75
C TYR A 61 6.00 -20.05 4.69
N MET A 62 5.65 -20.73 5.78
CA MET A 62 6.64 -21.30 6.69
C MET A 62 7.52 -22.35 5.98
N SER A 63 6.93 -23.18 5.11
CA SER A 63 7.69 -24.16 4.31
C SER A 63 8.66 -23.49 3.34
N GLN A 64 8.21 -22.43 2.65
CA GLN A 64 9.05 -21.64 1.73
C GLN A 64 10.20 -20.94 2.47
N VAL A 65 9.92 -20.38 3.66
CA VAL A 65 10.92 -19.74 4.52
C VAL A 65 11.93 -20.77 5.03
N SER A 66 11.49 -21.94 5.48
CA SER A 66 12.39 -23.01 5.94
C SER A 66 13.33 -23.47 4.82
N GLY A 67 12.83 -23.60 3.58
CA GLY A 67 13.69 -23.88 2.42
C GLY A 67 14.75 -22.80 2.22
N PHE A 68 14.35 -21.53 2.26
CA PHE A 68 15.27 -20.39 2.14
C PHE A 68 16.32 -20.35 3.26
N VAL A 69 15.91 -20.51 4.52
CA VAL A 69 16.82 -20.56 5.69
C VAL A 69 17.76 -21.75 5.59
N GLY A 70 17.30 -22.87 5.02
CA GLY A 70 18.12 -24.06 4.72
C GLY A 70 19.13 -23.88 3.58
N GLY A 71 19.20 -22.70 2.96
CA GLY A 71 20.19 -22.37 1.93
C GLY A 71 19.67 -22.44 0.50
N GLU A 72 18.40 -22.78 0.27
CA GLU A 72 17.82 -22.83 -1.07
C GLU A 72 17.75 -21.43 -1.71
N ARG A 73 18.19 -21.32 -2.95
CA ARG A 73 18.21 -20.08 -3.75
C ARG A 73 17.59 -20.27 -5.14
N ASP A 74 17.24 -21.48 -5.54
CA ASP A 74 16.41 -21.72 -6.71
C ASP A 74 14.93 -21.59 -6.34
N TYR A 75 14.30 -20.53 -6.83
CA TYR A 75 12.87 -20.27 -6.66
C TYR A 75 11.96 -21.39 -7.21
N SER A 76 12.48 -22.27 -8.07
CA SER A 76 11.75 -23.44 -8.57
C SER A 76 11.53 -24.49 -7.49
N ASN A 77 12.38 -24.51 -6.46
CA ASN A 77 12.34 -25.46 -5.35
C ASN A 77 11.63 -24.90 -4.12
N LEU A 78 11.52 -23.57 -3.99
CA LEU A 78 10.80 -22.90 -2.91
C LEU A 78 9.29 -23.01 -3.14
N LYS A 79 8.64 -23.96 -2.46
CA LYS A 79 7.19 -24.23 -2.56
C LYS A 79 6.60 -24.69 -1.22
N GLY A 80 5.31 -24.44 -1.05
CA GLY A 80 4.51 -24.93 0.06
C GLY A 80 3.34 -25.79 -0.44
N ASP A 81 2.43 -26.15 0.47
CA ASP A 81 1.22 -26.92 0.14
C ASP A 81 0.25 -26.15 -0.78
N THR A 82 0.26 -24.81 -0.75
CA THR A 82 -0.52 -23.97 -1.67
C THR A 82 0.19 -23.63 -2.99
N GLY A 83 1.41 -24.12 -3.20
CA GLY A 83 2.15 -23.98 -4.46
C GLY A 83 3.50 -23.27 -4.35
N PRO A 84 4.08 -22.85 -5.48
CA PRO A 84 5.42 -22.26 -5.51
C PRO A 84 5.47 -20.87 -4.88
N LEU A 85 6.65 -20.46 -4.43
CA LEU A 85 6.92 -19.09 -4.03
C LEU A 85 6.74 -18.17 -5.25
N VAL A 86 5.90 -17.17 -5.08
CA VAL A 86 5.51 -16.23 -6.14
C VAL A 86 5.79 -14.77 -5.78
N TYR A 87 6.41 -14.53 -4.63
CA TYR A 87 6.73 -13.21 -4.10
C TYR A 87 8.21 -12.86 -4.26
N PRO A 88 8.55 -11.59 -4.51
CA PRO A 88 9.94 -11.13 -4.48
C PRO A 88 10.64 -11.43 -3.16
N ALA A 89 11.97 -11.54 -3.22
CA ALA A 89 12.82 -12.02 -2.12
C ALA A 89 12.60 -11.31 -0.77
N GLY A 90 12.21 -10.04 -0.78
CA GLY A 90 11.83 -9.31 0.44
C GLY A 90 10.83 -10.06 1.33
N PHE A 91 9.90 -10.80 0.71
CA PHE A 91 8.97 -11.70 1.40
C PHE A 91 9.70 -12.71 2.30
N LEU A 92 10.72 -13.41 1.77
CA LEU A 92 11.45 -14.43 2.52
C LEU A 92 12.18 -13.84 3.73
N TYR A 93 12.81 -12.67 3.57
CA TYR A 93 13.50 -11.99 4.67
C TYR A 93 12.53 -11.55 5.77
N ILE A 94 11.42 -10.91 5.38
CA ILE A 94 10.40 -10.44 6.32
C ILE A 94 9.78 -11.63 7.06
N TYR A 95 9.39 -12.68 6.34
CA TYR A 95 8.77 -13.85 6.96
C TYR A 95 9.76 -14.71 7.76
N THR A 96 11.07 -14.66 7.46
CA THR A 96 12.10 -15.22 8.35
C THR A 96 12.13 -14.48 9.69
N ALA A 97 12.09 -13.14 9.67
CA ALA A 97 12.05 -12.35 10.90
C ALA A 97 10.75 -12.58 11.69
N ILE A 98 9.61 -12.67 10.99
CA ILE A 98 8.33 -13.02 11.61
C ILE A 98 8.41 -14.41 12.26
N GLN A 99 8.86 -15.43 11.52
CA GLN A 99 9.01 -16.80 12.03
C GLN A 99 9.90 -16.84 13.28
N TYR A 100 11.00 -16.07 13.30
CA TYR A 100 11.88 -15.99 14.46
C TYR A 100 11.18 -15.39 15.69
N VAL A 101 10.38 -14.33 15.51
CA VAL A 101 9.66 -13.67 16.61
C VAL A 101 8.45 -14.49 17.09
N THR A 102 7.77 -15.19 16.19
CA THR A 102 6.52 -15.91 16.49
C THR A 102 6.75 -17.39 16.81
N GLY A 103 7.95 -17.91 16.59
CA GLY A 103 8.24 -19.34 16.61
C GLY A 103 7.63 -20.12 15.44
N GLY A 104 7.09 -19.43 14.43
CA GLY A 104 6.31 -20.07 13.34
C GLY A 104 4.87 -20.41 13.72
N GLU A 105 4.44 -20.07 14.94
CA GLU A 105 3.10 -20.37 15.43
C GLU A 105 2.05 -19.34 14.95
N VAL A 106 0.85 -19.82 14.65
CA VAL A 106 -0.24 -19.00 14.09
C VAL A 106 -0.70 -17.93 15.06
N TYR A 107 -0.93 -18.26 16.33
CA TYR A 107 -1.49 -17.32 17.30
C TYR A 107 -0.56 -16.12 17.57
N PRO A 108 0.74 -16.30 17.89
CA PRO A 108 1.67 -15.17 17.98
C PRO A 108 1.77 -14.36 16.68
N ALA A 109 1.70 -15.02 15.52
CA ALA A 109 1.67 -14.32 14.24
C ALA A 109 0.40 -13.46 14.05
N GLN A 110 -0.78 -13.93 14.47
CA GLN A 110 -2.02 -13.14 14.45
C GLN A 110 -1.89 -11.88 15.30
N ILE A 111 -1.31 -11.99 16.50
CA ILE A 111 -1.04 -10.83 17.36
C ILE A 111 -0.06 -9.88 16.68
N LEU A 112 1.04 -10.38 16.12
CA LEU A 112 2.00 -9.53 15.40
C LEU A 112 1.36 -8.82 14.21
N PHE A 113 0.60 -9.53 13.38
CA PHE A 113 -0.12 -8.94 12.25
C PHE A 113 -1.18 -7.93 12.69
N SER A 114 -1.86 -8.14 13.84
CA SER A 114 -2.78 -7.13 14.38
C SER A 114 -2.07 -5.84 14.74
N LEU A 115 -0.87 -5.92 15.34
CA LEU A 115 -0.09 -4.74 15.69
C LEU A 115 0.37 -4.01 14.42
N LEU A 116 0.89 -4.76 13.43
CA LEU A 116 1.29 -4.21 12.15
C LEU A 116 0.12 -3.55 11.41
N TYR A 117 -1.06 -4.16 11.43
CA TYR A 117 -2.28 -3.61 10.86
C TYR A 117 -2.67 -2.29 11.52
N ILE A 118 -2.71 -2.23 12.86
CA ILE A 118 -3.09 -1.01 13.60
C ILE A 118 -2.06 0.10 13.40
N ILE A 119 -0.76 -0.21 13.37
CA ILE A 119 0.29 0.75 13.05
C ILE A 119 0.09 1.30 11.63
N ASN A 120 -0.15 0.42 10.66
CA ASN A 120 -0.39 0.81 9.27
C ASN A 120 -1.63 1.72 9.15
N LEU A 121 -2.74 1.37 9.79
CA LEU A 121 -3.94 2.22 9.86
C LEU A 121 -3.62 3.59 10.47
N GLY A 122 -2.85 3.62 11.55
CA GLY A 122 -2.39 4.86 12.18
C GLY A 122 -1.56 5.74 11.25
N ILE A 123 -0.64 5.15 10.48
CA ILE A 123 0.17 5.86 9.48
C ILE A 123 -0.73 6.42 8.36
N VAL A 124 -1.66 5.62 7.84
CA VAL A 124 -2.60 6.04 6.78
C VAL A 124 -3.47 7.21 7.26
N LEU A 125 -4.04 7.13 8.46
CA LEU A 125 -4.85 8.21 9.03
C LEU A 125 -4.01 9.45 9.33
N PHE A 126 -2.77 9.27 9.80
CA PHE A 126 -1.83 10.37 10.00
C PHE A 126 -1.54 11.09 8.67
N ILE A 127 -1.30 10.35 7.59
CA ILE A 127 -1.13 10.90 6.25
C ILE A 127 -2.39 11.69 5.88
N TYR A 128 -3.59 11.10 5.96
CA TYR A 128 -4.86 11.80 5.65
C TYR A 128 -5.10 13.07 6.47
N MET A 129 -4.66 13.12 7.73
CA MET A 129 -4.76 14.31 8.57
C MET A 129 -3.74 15.40 8.20
N LYS A 130 -2.62 15.02 7.57
CA LYS A 130 -1.49 15.90 7.23
C LYS A 130 -1.40 16.27 5.75
N THR A 131 -2.22 15.69 4.89
CA THR A 131 -2.05 15.88 3.44
C THR A 131 -2.56 17.26 3.01
N ASP A 132 -1.63 18.20 2.85
CA ASP A 132 -1.74 19.39 1.98
C ASP A 132 -0.62 19.38 0.90
N VAL A 133 0.03 18.24 0.66
CA VAL A 133 1.22 18.16 -0.21
C VAL A 133 1.11 16.94 -1.13
N GLY A 134 1.03 17.20 -2.44
CA GLY A 134 1.28 16.20 -3.47
C GLY A 134 2.79 16.05 -3.70
N MET A 135 3.27 14.82 -3.88
CA MET A 135 4.64 14.62 -4.36
C MET A 135 4.75 15.14 -5.80
N ASP A 136 5.85 15.81 -6.10
CA ASP A 136 6.19 16.17 -7.47
C ASP A 136 6.62 14.93 -8.27
N ILE A 137 6.71 15.09 -9.60
CA ILE A 137 7.09 13.97 -10.50
C ILE A 137 8.49 13.44 -10.13
N SER A 138 9.41 14.32 -9.75
CA SER A 138 10.76 13.92 -9.31
C SER A 138 10.70 13.06 -8.05
N GLY A 139 9.92 13.46 -7.05
CA GLY A 139 9.66 12.68 -5.84
C GLY A 139 9.06 11.31 -6.13
N VAL A 140 8.08 11.24 -7.05
CA VAL A 140 7.50 9.96 -7.49
C VAL A 140 8.55 9.06 -8.15
N ILE A 141 9.33 9.59 -9.09
CA ILE A 141 10.39 8.83 -9.77
C ILE A 141 11.43 8.35 -8.76
N SER A 142 11.86 9.21 -7.83
CA SER A 142 12.82 8.88 -6.78
C SER A 142 12.29 7.79 -5.85
N ALA A 143 11.01 7.86 -5.45
CA ALA A 143 10.38 6.83 -4.63
C ALA A 143 10.28 5.47 -5.36
N LEU A 144 9.88 5.49 -6.63
CA LEU A 144 9.82 4.28 -7.47
C LEU A 144 11.23 3.68 -7.70
N ALA A 145 12.23 4.52 -7.94
CA ALA A 145 13.62 4.09 -8.09
C ALA A 145 14.16 3.50 -6.78
N GLY A 146 13.85 4.12 -5.64
CA GLY A 146 14.17 3.59 -4.32
C GLY A 146 13.53 2.22 -4.07
N ALA A 147 12.24 2.07 -4.38
CA ALA A 147 11.54 0.80 -4.27
C ALA A 147 12.16 -0.27 -5.17
N ALA A 148 12.48 0.06 -6.43
CA ALA A 148 13.13 -0.86 -7.36
C ALA A 148 14.54 -1.27 -6.88
N LEU A 149 15.33 -0.32 -6.38
CA LEU A 149 16.65 -0.59 -5.83
C LEU A 149 16.57 -1.56 -4.64
N VAL A 150 15.64 -1.34 -3.71
CA VAL A 150 15.43 -2.25 -2.57
C VAL A 150 15.07 -3.66 -3.06
N GLN A 151 14.18 -3.79 -4.05
CA GLN A 151 13.83 -5.10 -4.63
C GLN A 151 15.05 -5.79 -5.26
N ILE A 152 15.90 -5.06 -5.99
CA ILE A 152 17.12 -5.60 -6.61
C ILE A 152 18.11 -6.06 -5.53
N LEU A 153 18.35 -5.24 -4.51
CA LEU A 153 19.30 -5.55 -3.44
C LEU A 153 18.88 -6.79 -2.65
N LEU A 154 17.60 -6.89 -2.30
CA LEU A 154 17.06 -8.07 -1.62
C LEU A 154 17.04 -9.30 -2.54
N GLY A 155 16.78 -9.11 -3.84
CA GLY A 155 16.79 -10.19 -4.83
C GLY A 155 18.19 -10.69 -5.22
N LEU A 156 19.24 -9.93 -4.90
CA LEU A 156 20.60 -10.15 -5.43
C LEU A 156 21.12 -11.60 -5.27
N PRO A 157 20.98 -12.27 -4.11
CA PRO A 157 21.44 -13.65 -3.96
C PRO A 157 20.76 -14.64 -4.92
N PHE A 158 19.50 -14.38 -5.28
CA PHE A 158 18.71 -15.21 -6.19
C PHE A 158 18.97 -14.83 -7.65
N ILE A 159 19.18 -13.55 -7.94
CA ILE A 159 19.52 -13.06 -9.28
C ILE A 159 20.88 -13.59 -9.72
N ILE A 160 21.88 -13.60 -8.84
CA ILE A 160 23.23 -14.07 -9.16
C ILE A 160 23.26 -15.60 -9.34
N SER A 161 22.48 -16.34 -8.55
CA SER A 161 22.51 -17.81 -8.57
C SER A 161 21.54 -18.42 -9.60
N HIS A 162 20.28 -17.95 -9.65
CA HIS A 162 19.20 -18.51 -10.47
C HIS A 162 18.30 -17.39 -11.06
N PRO A 163 18.83 -16.52 -11.95
CA PRO A 163 18.12 -15.32 -12.42
C PRO A 163 16.78 -15.64 -13.10
N VAL A 164 16.76 -16.68 -13.94
CA VAL A 164 15.55 -17.08 -14.68
C VAL A 164 14.47 -17.60 -13.73
N ALA A 165 14.85 -18.45 -12.77
CA ALA A 165 13.90 -18.97 -11.77
C ALA A 165 13.34 -17.84 -10.90
N TYR A 166 14.19 -16.92 -10.44
CA TYR A 166 13.78 -15.77 -9.65
C TYR A 166 12.78 -14.89 -10.41
N ILE A 167 13.15 -14.39 -11.59
CA ILE A 167 12.32 -13.45 -12.35
C ILE A 167 11.00 -14.10 -12.80
N SER A 168 11.04 -15.32 -13.32
CA SER A 168 9.85 -16.00 -13.83
C SER A 168 8.84 -16.38 -12.74
N ARG A 169 9.29 -16.53 -11.48
CA ARG A 169 8.42 -16.86 -10.34
C ARG A 169 7.96 -15.63 -9.58
N ALA A 170 8.88 -14.77 -9.15
CA ALA A 170 8.59 -13.57 -8.38
C ALA A 170 7.78 -12.54 -9.18
N PHE A 171 8.04 -12.41 -10.49
CA PHE A 171 7.42 -11.43 -11.37
C PHE A 171 6.61 -12.08 -12.49
N ASN A 172 5.87 -13.15 -12.16
CA ASN A 172 4.99 -13.81 -13.13
C ASN A 172 3.69 -13.01 -13.38
N LEU A 173 3.70 -12.25 -14.47
CA LEU A 173 2.52 -11.49 -14.93
C LEU A 173 1.49 -12.34 -15.67
N GLY A 174 1.77 -13.63 -15.90
CA GLY A 174 0.85 -14.57 -16.56
C GLY A 174 -0.10 -15.29 -15.60
N ARG A 175 -0.03 -15.03 -14.29
CA ARG A 175 -0.94 -15.65 -13.30
C ARG A 175 -2.37 -15.15 -13.51
N VAL A 176 -3.30 -16.10 -13.53
CA VAL A 176 -4.73 -15.84 -13.68
C VAL A 176 -5.42 -16.30 -12.39
N PHE A 177 -6.33 -15.47 -11.88
CA PHE A 177 -7.16 -15.86 -10.75
C PHE A 177 -8.05 -17.04 -11.14
N ILE A 178 -8.16 -18.02 -10.24
CA ILE A 178 -9.10 -19.11 -10.42
C ILE A 178 -10.53 -18.59 -10.27
N HIS A 179 -11.39 -18.91 -11.24
CA HIS A 179 -12.77 -18.42 -11.32
C HIS A 179 -13.58 -18.78 -10.06
N PHE A 180 -13.21 -19.88 -9.38
CA PHE A 180 -13.81 -20.29 -8.11
C PHE A 180 -13.77 -19.19 -7.04
N TRP A 181 -12.65 -18.47 -6.89
CA TRP A 181 -12.49 -17.40 -5.89
C TRP A 181 -12.78 -15.99 -6.43
N SER A 182 -13.37 -15.88 -7.63
CA SER A 182 -13.66 -14.56 -8.20
C SER A 182 -14.87 -13.89 -7.55
N VAL A 183 -14.81 -12.57 -7.44
CA VAL A 183 -15.88 -11.73 -6.87
C VAL A 183 -16.59 -10.90 -7.95
N ASN A 184 -15.88 -10.00 -8.65
CA ASN A 184 -16.46 -9.02 -9.58
C ASN A 184 -17.26 -9.64 -10.74
N PHE A 185 -16.70 -10.66 -11.40
CA PHE A 185 -17.26 -11.26 -12.61
C PHE A 185 -17.62 -12.72 -12.39
N LYS A 186 -18.05 -13.09 -11.18
CA LYS A 186 -18.39 -14.47 -10.81
C LYS A 186 -19.54 -15.08 -11.63
N PHE A 187 -20.39 -14.23 -12.19
CA PHE A 187 -21.50 -14.63 -13.07
C PHE A 187 -21.07 -15.01 -14.49
N ILE A 188 -19.82 -14.74 -14.87
CA ILE A 188 -19.29 -15.06 -16.19
C ILE A 188 -18.84 -16.53 -16.23
N PRO A 189 -19.14 -17.29 -17.31
CA PRO A 189 -18.64 -18.66 -17.44
C PRO A 189 -17.11 -18.73 -17.37
N GLU A 190 -16.58 -19.75 -16.71
CA GLU A 190 -15.14 -19.93 -16.49
C GLU A 190 -14.30 -19.82 -17.78
N PRO A 191 -14.68 -20.43 -18.93
CA PRO A 191 -13.89 -20.31 -20.16
C PRO A 191 -13.75 -18.86 -20.65
N LEU A 192 -14.79 -18.05 -20.48
CA LEU A 192 -14.75 -16.63 -20.84
C LEU A 192 -13.97 -15.82 -19.80
N PHE A 193 -14.14 -16.14 -18.52
CA PHE A 193 -13.45 -15.47 -17.43
C PHE A 193 -11.93 -15.59 -17.53
N VAL A 194 -11.40 -16.79 -17.82
CA VAL A 194 -9.94 -17.00 -17.92
C VAL A 194 -9.36 -16.53 -19.26
N SER A 195 -10.20 -16.25 -20.25
CA SER A 195 -9.78 -15.84 -21.60
C SER A 195 -8.91 -14.58 -21.61
N LYS A 196 -8.02 -14.48 -22.61
CA LYS A 196 -7.15 -13.29 -22.77
C LYS A 196 -7.94 -12.13 -23.36
N GLU A 197 -8.93 -12.44 -24.19
CA GLU A 197 -9.83 -11.50 -24.83
C GLU A 197 -10.59 -10.71 -23.78
N PHE A 198 -11.20 -11.40 -22.80
CA PHE A 198 -11.91 -10.75 -21.69
C PHE A 198 -10.97 -9.86 -20.87
N ALA A 199 -9.74 -10.32 -20.61
CA ALA A 199 -8.73 -9.54 -19.91
C ALA A 199 -8.39 -8.22 -20.61
N VAL A 200 -8.18 -8.28 -21.93
CA VAL A 200 -7.82 -7.13 -22.76
C VAL A 200 -9.02 -6.19 -22.89
N CYS A 201 -10.24 -6.71 -23.05
CA CYS A 201 -11.45 -5.89 -23.05
C CYS A 201 -11.60 -5.09 -21.76
N LEU A 202 -11.41 -5.74 -20.60
CA LEU A 202 -11.45 -5.07 -19.30
C LEU A 202 -10.36 -4.01 -19.14
N LEU A 203 -9.14 -4.29 -19.62
CA LEU A 203 -8.04 -3.32 -19.60
C LEU A 203 -8.34 -2.11 -20.50
N ILE A 204 -8.87 -2.33 -21.70
CA ILE A 204 -9.28 -1.25 -22.61
C ILE A 204 -10.38 -0.41 -21.96
N ALA A 205 -11.41 -1.05 -21.38
CA ALA A 205 -12.48 -0.36 -20.67
C ALA A 205 -11.94 0.51 -19.52
N HIS A 206 -10.99 -0.02 -18.74
CA HIS A 206 -10.32 0.72 -17.66
C HIS A 206 -9.62 1.98 -18.18
N LEU A 207 -8.78 1.84 -19.21
CA LEU A 207 -8.03 2.96 -19.78
C LEU A 207 -8.95 4.00 -20.42
N VAL A 208 -10.01 3.57 -21.09
CA VAL A 208 -11.01 4.46 -21.70
C VAL A 208 -11.77 5.24 -20.62
N LEU A 209 -12.21 4.58 -19.55
CA LEU A 209 -12.90 5.24 -18.44
C LEU A 209 -11.98 6.25 -17.73
N LEU A 210 -10.73 5.88 -17.47
CA LEU A 210 -9.74 6.82 -16.91
C LEU A 210 -9.51 8.02 -17.84
N ALA A 211 -9.33 7.78 -19.14
CA ALA A 211 -9.13 8.85 -20.11
C ALA A 211 -10.35 9.78 -20.20
N ALA A 212 -11.56 9.21 -20.19
CA ALA A 212 -12.82 9.96 -20.21
C ALA A 212 -12.99 10.80 -18.95
N PHE A 213 -12.79 10.22 -17.76
CA PHE A 213 -12.87 10.98 -16.50
C PHE A 213 -11.80 12.05 -16.42
N THR A 214 -10.58 11.75 -16.86
CA THR A 214 -9.50 12.75 -16.94
C THR A 214 -9.89 13.90 -17.85
N HIS A 215 -10.42 13.61 -19.04
CA HIS A 215 -10.77 14.63 -20.02
C HIS A 215 -11.98 15.48 -19.60
N TYR A 216 -13.08 14.83 -19.19
CA TYR A 216 -14.36 15.50 -18.97
C TYR A 216 -14.56 15.99 -17.52
N ARG A 217 -13.88 15.40 -16.53
CA ARG A 217 -14.11 15.69 -15.12
C ARG A 217 -12.89 16.27 -14.41
N TRP A 218 -11.74 15.60 -14.46
CA TRP A 218 -10.58 15.99 -13.66
C TRP A 218 -9.84 17.20 -14.27
N CYS A 219 -9.51 17.16 -15.55
CA CYS A 219 -8.84 18.25 -16.26
C CYS A 219 -9.82 19.23 -16.95
N LYS A 220 -11.11 19.23 -16.59
CA LYS A 220 -12.11 20.12 -17.20
C LYS A 220 -11.70 21.59 -17.12
N HIS A 221 -11.13 22.00 -15.99
CA HIS A 221 -10.67 23.37 -15.75
C HIS A 221 -9.47 23.79 -16.60
N GLU A 222 -8.70 22.82 -17.11
CA GLU A 222 -7.53 23.03 -17.98
C GLU A 222 -7.87 22.82 -19.46
N GLY A 223 -9.16 22.67 -19.79
CA GLY A 223 -9.62 22.45 -21.17
C GLY A 223 -9.49 21.00 -21.63
N GLY A 224 -9.40 20.06 -20.70
CA GLY A 224 -9.36 18.62 -20.93
C GLY A 224 -7.94 18.04 -21.06
N LEU A 225 -7.87 16.71 -21.15
CA LEU A 225 -6.62 15.93 -21.11
C LEU A 225 -5.58 16.38 -22.16
N LEU A 226 -6.00 16.62 -23.41
CA LEU A 226 -5.08 16.95 -24.48
C LEU A 226 -4.44 18.34 -24.29
N LYS A 227 -5.23 19.33 -23.88
CA LYS A 227 -4.72 20.68 -23.59
C LYS A 227 -3.82 20.69 -22.37
N PHE A 228 -4.15 19.91 -21.35
CA PHE A 228 -3.31 19.70 -20.18
C PHE A 228 -1.95 19.08 -20.55
N LEU A 229 -1.95 17.98 -21.30
CA LEU A 229 -0.70 17.33 -21.71
C LEU A 229 0.14 18.25 -22.59
N HIS A 230 -0.48 18.97 -23.53
CA HIS A 230 0.21 19.95 -24.36
C HIS A 230 0.82 21.07 -23.52
N SER A 231 0.08 21.64 -22.56
CA SER A 231 0.58 22.72 -21.71
C SER A 231 1.75 22.26 -20.84
N ARG A 232 1.72 21.03 -20.30
CA ARG A 232 2.82 20.43 -19.54
C ARG A 232 4.04 20.11 -20.41
N LEU A 233 3.85 19.57 -21.61
CA LEU A 233 4.93 19.31 -22.57
C LEU A 233 5.62 20.60 -23.02
N VAL A 234 4.86 21.66 -23.29
CA VAL A 234 5.41 22.98 -23.63
C VAL A 234 6.13 23.61 -22.43
N SER A 235 5.56 23.51 -21.22
CA SER A 235 6.18 24.00 -20.00
C SER A 235 7.48 23.28 -19.65
N LEU A 236 7.59 21.98 -19.93
CA LEU A 236 8.83 21.21 -19.74
C LEU A 236 9.93 21.62 -20.73
N LYS A 237 9.56 22.08 -21.93
CA LYS A 237 10.49 22.58 -22.95
C LYS A 237 10.96 24.01 -22.70
N LYS A 238 10.18 24.81 -21.97
CA LYS A 238 10.46 26.22 -21.71
C LYS A 238 10.83 26.39 -20.24
N SER A 239 12.13 26.43 -19.96
CA SER A 239 12.70 26.73 -18.63
C SER A 239 12.50 28.22 -18.29
N ASP A 240 11.26 28.68 -18.24
CA ASP A 240 10.94 30.05 -17.83
C ASP A 240 10.56 30.07 -16.35
N ASN A 241 11.28 30.91 -15.59
CA ASN A 241 11.08 31.27 -14.19
C ASN A 241 9.77 32.07 -13.93
N SER A 242 8.75 31.92 -14.78
CA SER A 242 7.45 32.53 -14.52
C SER A 242 6.68 31.61 -13.58
N SER A 243 6.37 32.10 -12.38
CA SER A 243 5.49 31.46 -11.42
C SER A 243 4.14 31.18 -12.08
N SER A 244 4.00 30.01 -12.70
CA SER A 244 2.70 29.52 -13.10
C SER A 244 1.91 29.49 -11.79
N SER A 245 0.82 30.25 -11.74
CA SER A 245 -0.17 30.17 -10.69
C SER A 245 -0.66 28.72 -10.70
N PHE A 246 0.03 27.86 -9.95
CA PHE A 246 -0.46 26.54 -9.61
C PHE A 246 -1.71 26.85 -8.82
N LYS A 247 -2.87 26.80 -9.50
CA LYS A 247 -4.14 26.76 -8.82
C LYS A 247 -4.04 25.57 -7.88
N ILE A 248 -3.98 25.89 -6.59
CA ILE A 248 -3.95 24.90 -5.52
C ILE A 248 -5.15 23.99 -5.76
N LEU A 249 -4.88 22.71 -6.04
CA LEU A 249 -5.94 21.71 -6.17
C LEU A 249 -6.66 21.64 -4.83
N THR A 250 -7.98 21.66 -4.84
CA THR A 250 -8.73 21.49 -3.59
C THR A 250 -8.56 20.07 -3.08
N ASN A 251 -8.49 19.91 -1.75
CA ASN A 251 -8.40 18.59 -1.12
C ASN A 251 -9.57 17.67 -1.55
N GLU A 252 -10.76 18.24 -1.74
CA GLU A 252 -11.92 17.53 -2.29
C GLU A 252 -11.67 16.97 -3.70
N HIS A 253 -11.03 17.75 -4.57
CA HIS A 253 -10.72 17.30 -5.93
C HIS A 253 -9.70 16.17 -5.93
N ILE A 254 -8.66 16.24 -5.09
CA ILE A 254 -7.65 15.19 -4.94
C ILE A 254 -8.30 13.90 -4.47
N VAL A 255 -9.04 13.96 -3.35
CA VAL A 255 -9.72 12.80 -2.77
C VAL A 255 -10.71 12.21 -3.76
N THR A 256 -11.59 13.01 -4.37
CA THR A 256 -12.56 12.50 -5.34
C THR A 256 -11.88 11.85 -6.55
N THR A 257 -10.77 12.41 -7.04
CA THR A 257 -10.01 11.83 -8.15
C THR A 257 -9.41 10.48 -7.78
N MET A 258 -8.78 10.38 -6.62
CA MET A 258 -8.23 9.11 -6.11
C MET A 258 -9.32 8.06 -5.92
N PHE A 259 -10.43 8.44 -5.29
CA PHE A 259 -11.54 7.54 -4.98
C PHE A 259 -12.24 7.03 -6.25
N VAL A 260 -12.55 7.93 -7.19
CA VAL A 260 -13.16 7.55 -8.48
C VAL A 260 -12.19 6.72 -9.34
N GLY A 261 -10.90 7.08 -9.37
CA GLY A 261 -9.88 6.32 -10.09
C GLY A 261 -9.75 4.89 -9.56
N ASN A 262 -9.73 4.73 -8.24
CA ASN A 262 -9.73 3.41 -7.60
C ASN A 262 -11.00 2.62 -7.94
N PHE A 263 -12.17 3.25 -7.86
CA PHE A 263 -13.45 2.62 -8.21
C PHE A 263 -13.50 2.15 -9.67
N ILE A 264 -12.99 2.94 -10.61
CA ILE A 264 -12.86 2.53 -12.03
C ILE A 264 -11.96 1.29 -12.14
N GLY A 265 -10.87 1.25 -11.38
CA GLY A 265 -10.00 0.08 -11.26
C GLY A 265 -10.76 -1.15 -10.76
N ILE A 266 -11.49 -1.01 -9.67
CA ILE A 266 -12.32 -2.09 -9.08
C ILE A 266 -13.34 -2.58 -10.09
N ALA A 267 -14.12 -1.69 -10.73
CA ALA A 267 -15.14 -2.06 -11.69
C ALA A 267 -14.59 -2.81 -12.92
N CYS A 268 -13.37 -2.46 -13.36
CA CYS A 268 -12.73 -3.09 -14.50
C CYS A 268 -11.83 -4.28 -14.13
N ALA A 269 -11.58 -4.53 -12.84
CA ALA A 269 -10.74 -5.63 -12.43
C ALA A 269 -11.50 -6.95 -12.64
N ARG A 270 -10.89 -7.87 -13.41
CA ARG A 270 -11.45 -9.22 -13.64
C ARG A 270 -11.80 -9.94 -12.34
N SER A 271 -10.93 -9.80 -11.34
CA SER A 271 -11.14 -10.31 -9.99
C SER A 271 -10.32 -9.51 -9.02
N LEU A 272 -10.77 -9.48 -7.76
CA LEU A 272 -10.07 -8.87 -6.65
C LEU A 272 -10.29 -9.71 -5.40
N HIS A 273 -9.33 -9.64 -4.48
CA HIS A 273 -9.53 -10.12 -3.13
C HIS A 273 -10.55 -9.22 -2.41
N TYR A 274 -11.33 -9.78 -1.46
CA TYR A 274 -12.39 -9.06 -0.75
C TYR A 274 -11.93 -7.75 -0.10
N GLN A 275 -10.67 -7.73 0.37
CA GLN A 275 -10.06 -6.57 1.02
C GLN A 275 -9.94 -5.33 0.12
N PHE A 276 -9.97 -5.49 -1.21
CA PHE A 276 -9.92 -4.34 -2.13
C PHE A 276 -11.27 -3.63 -2.29
N TYR A 277 -12.38 -4.19 -1.78
CA TYR A 277 -13.68 -3.52 -1.76
C TYR A 277 -13.89 -2.66 -0.51
N SER A 278 -13.14 -2.92 0.56
CA SER A 278 -13.10 -2.09 1.76
C SER A 278 -12.05 -0.98 1.58
N TRP A 279 -12.43 0.10 0.89
CA TRP A 279 -11.62 1.30 0.68
C TRP A 279 -12.38 2.54 1.16
#